data_AF-A0A2E0NTB0-F1
#
_entry.id   AF-A0A2E0NTB0-F1
#
_cell.length_a   1.000
_cell.length_b   1.000
_cell.length_c   1.000
_cell.angle_alpha   90.00
_cell.angle_beta   90.00
_cell.angle_gamma   90.00
#
_symmetry.space_group_name_H-M   'P 1'
#
loop_
_entity.id
_entity.type
_entity.pdbx_description
1 polymer ?
#
loop_
_entity_poly.entity_id
_entity_poly.type
_entity_poly.pdbx_seq_one_letter_code
_entity_poly.pdbx_strand_id
1 'polypeptide(L)' 'MKKQCNVSVSSRECRGNAERMIRKFIKKVKKERIIEEVKDRRRYKKPSVKKKEKRIKAQRARIRQELKRKRAKERRNRKK' A
#
# COMPACT_ATOMS: atom_id res chain seq x y z
N MET A 1 -11.09 20.75 21.09
CA MET A 1 -11.40 19.36 20.70
C MET A 1 -10.47 18.92 19.58
N LYS A 2 -9.97 17.68 19.61
CA LYS A 2 -9.04 17.17 18.58
C LYS A 2 -9.84 16.76 17.34
N LYS A 3 -9.54 17.34 16.18
CA LYS A 3 -10.19 16.98 14.91
C LYS A 3 -9.87 15.52 14.55
N GLN A 4 -10.85 14.82 13.99
CA GLN A 4 -10.66 13.45 13.50
C GLN A 4 -9.67 13.45 12.33
N CYS A 5 -8.70 12.55 12.35
CA CYS A 5 -7.69 12.44 11.30
C CYS A 5 -7.51 10.98 10.87
N ASN A 6 -7.44 10.73 9.55
CA ASN A 6 -7.25 9.38 9.02
C ASN A 6 -5.80 8.90 9.23
N VAL A 7 -4.82 9.79 9.07
CA VAL A 7 -3.39 9.49 9.27
C VAL A 7 -2.72 10.64 10.00
N SER A 8 -2.06 10.35 11.11
CA SER A 8 -1.20 11.29 11.84
C SER A 8 0.12 10.64 12.24
N VAL A 9 1.17 11.47 12.39
CA VAL A 9 2.45 11.10 12.98
C VAL A 9 2.84 12.19 13.96
N SER A 10 3.25 11.80 15.17
CA SER A 10 3.69 12.72 16.22
C SER A 10 5.22 12.86 16.26
N SER A 11 5.72 14.00 16.76
CA SER A 11 7.16 14.22 16.95
C SER A 11 7.76 13.24 17.97
N ARG A 12 6.99 12.84 18.99
CA ARG A 12 7.37 11.86 20.01
C ARG A 12 7.67 10.48 19.40
N GLU A 13 6.85 10.02 18.44
CA GLU A 13 7.11 8.79 17.68
C GLU A 13 8.40 8.85 16.84
N CYS A 14 8.90 10.04 16.55
CA CYS A 14 10.03 10.27 15.65
C CYS A 14 11.27 10.81 16.37
N ARG A 15 11.24 10.90 17.70
CA ARG A 15 12.33 11.43 18.55
C ARG A 15 12.79 12.82 18.08
N GLY A 16 11.85 13.67 17.67
CA GLY A 16 12.14 15.03 17.19
C GLY A 16 12.73 15.12 15.76
N ASN A 17 13.02 14.00 15.10
CA ASN A 17 13.58 14.02 13.75
C ASN A 17 12.48 14.19 12.68
N ALA A 18 12.49 15.34 12.00
CA ALA A 18 11.52 15.70 10.97
C ALA A 18 11.56 14.78 9.74
N GLU A 19 12.75 14.35 9.31
CA GLU A 19 12.89 13.48 8.13
C GLU A 19 12.29 12.10 8.38
N ARG A 20 12.51 11.53 9.57
CA ARG A 20 11.87 10.27 10.00
C ARG A 20 10.35 10.41 10.05
N MET A 21 9.85 11.57 10.45
CA MET A 21 8.42 11.87 10.49
C MET A 21 7.80 11.91 9.10
N ILE A 22 8.43 12.59 8.13
CA ILE A 22 8.01 12.63 6.72
C ILE A 22 7.96 11.20 6.15
N ARG A 23 9.04 10.41 6.33
CA ARG A 23 9.10 9.03 5.84
C ARG A 23 8.00 8.14 6.43
N LYS A 24 7.76 8.24 7.74
CA LYS A 24 6.68 7.49 8.41
C LYS A 24 5.30 7.93 7.92
N PHE A 25 5.09 9.23 7.76
CA PHE A 25 3.81 9.77 7.30
C PHE A 25 3.52 9.28 5.88
N ILE A 26 4.47 9.42 4.95
CA ILE A 26 4.34 8.92 3.57
C ILE A 26 4.05 7.41 3.58
N LYS A 27 4.72 6.63 4.45
CA LYS A 27 4.46 5.19 4.59
C LYS A 27 3.05 4.90 5.07
N LYS A 28 2.55 5.62 6.09
CA LYS A 28 1.16 5.47 6.59
C LYS A 28 0.15 5.84 5.49
N VAL A 29 0.32 6.97 4.80
CA VAL A 29 -0.55 7.41 3.69
C VAL A 29 -0.61 6.39 2.56
N LYS A 30 0.53 5.81 2.17
CA LYS A 30 0.58 4.75 1.14
C LYS A 30 -0.09 3.46 1.61
N LYS A 31 0.01 3.11 2.90
CA LYS A 31 -0.63 1.92 3.48
C LYS A 31 -2.15 2.04 3.49
N GLU A 32 -2.67 3.21 3.84
CA GLU A 32 -4.11 3.53 3.80
C GLU A 32 -4.64 3.73 2.37
N ARG A 33 -3.78 3.66 1.34
CA ARG A 33 -4.14 3.81 -0.09
C ARG A 33 -4.84 5.11 -0.47
N ILE A 34 -4.74 6.15 0.36
CA ILE A 34 -5.34 7.49 0.11
C ILE A 34 -4.91 8.06 -1.26
N ILE A 35 -3.63 7.87 -1.63
CA ILE A 35 -3.11 8.34 -2.94
C ILE A 35 -3.80 7.62 -4.11
N GLU A 36 -4.10 6.33 -3.98
CA GLU A 36 -4.79 5.57 -5.03
C GLU A 36 -6.22 6.06 -5.19
N GLU A 37 -6.91 6.28 -4.07
CA GLU A 37 -8.28 6.78 -4.03
C GLU A 37 -8.41 8.18 -4.66
N VAL A 38 -7.50 9.10 -4.33
CA VAL A 38 -7.47 10.45 -4.93
C VAL A 38 -7.27 10.36 -6.45
N LYS A 39 -6.37 9.47 -6.92
CA LYS A 39 -6.15 9.26 -8.36
C LYS A 39 -7.37 8.66 -9.06
N ASP A 40 -8.05 7.72 -8.43
CA ASP A 40 -9.26 7.10 -8.99
C ASP A 40 -10.48 8.03 -8.98
N ARG A 41 -10.54 8.98 -8.04
CA ARG A 41 -11.58 10.02 -7.99
C ARG A 41 -11.34 11.18 -8.96
N ARG A 42 -10.08 11.45 -9.33
CA ARG A 42 -9.70 12.60 -10.16
C ARG A 42 -10.38 12.62 -11.54
N ARG A 43 -10.71 11.47 -12.11
CA ARG A 43 -11.42 11.37 -13.40
C ARG A 43 -12.48 10.28 -13.33
N TYR A 44 -13.63 10.53 -13.96
CA TYR A 44 -14.66 9.51 -14.09
C TYR A 44 -14.14 8.31 -14.90
N LYS A 45 -14.37 7.11 -14.37
CA LYS A 45 -14.18 5.84 -15.06
C LYS A 45 -15.51 5.10 -15.07
N LYS A 46 -15.93 4.58 -16.24
CA LYS A 46 -17.13 3.76 -16.38
C LYS A 46 -17.11 2.57 -15.40
N PRO A 47 -18.25 2.14 -14.84
CA PRO A 47 -18.30 1.02 -13.89
C PRO A 47 -17.70 -0.28 -14.43
N SER A 48 -17.90 -0.57 -15.72
CA SER A 48 -17.32 -1.74 -16.41
C SER A 48 -15.79 -1.71 -16.39
N VAL A 49 -15.19 -0.56 -16.67
CA VAL A 49 -13.73 -0.36 -16.65
C VAL A 49 -13.20 -0.53 -15.23
N LYS A 50 -13.87 0.06 -14.22
CA LYS A 50 -13.50 -0.12 -12.80
C LYS A 50 -13.51 -1.61 -12.39
N LYS A 51 -14.53 -2.36 -12.80
CA LYS A 51 -14.64 -3.82 -12.55
C LYS A 51 -13.50 -4.59 -13.23
N LYS A 52 -13.18 -4.27 -14.49
CA LYS A 52 -12.07 -4.88 -15.25
C LYS A 52 -10.72 -4.63 -14.59
N GLU A 53 -10.41 -3.38 -14.25
CA GLU A 53 -9.15 -3.01 -13.57
C GLU A 53 -8.99 -3.72 -12.22
N LYS A 54 -10.06 -3.79 -11.42
CA LYS A 54 -10.07 -4.51 -10.14
C LYS A 54 -9.73 -6.00 -10.32
N ARG A 55 -10.31 -6.65 -11.32
CA ARG A 55 -10.04 -8.07 -11.65
C ARG A 55 -8.58 -8.26 -12.04
N ILE A 56 -8.04 -7.44 -12.94
CA ILE A 56 -6.65 -7.51 -13.39
C ILE A 56 -5.68 -7.28 -12.22
N LYS A 57 -5.94 -6.29 -11.35
CA LYS A 57 -5.13 -6.00 -10.16
C LYS A 57 -5.09 -7.20 -9.21
N ALA A 58 -6.24 -7.86 -8.98
CA ALA A 58 -6.33 -9.05 -8.15
C ALA A 58 -5.56 -10.24 -8.74
N GLN A 59 -5.70 -10.49 -10.04
CA GLN A 59 -4.96 -11.56 -10.74
C GLN A 59 -3.44 -11.35 -10.65
N ARG A 60 -2.96 -10.13 -10.93
CA ARG A 60 -1.54 -9.78 -10.78
C ARG A 60 -1.03 -9.99 -9.36
N ALA A 61 -1.85 -9.70 -8.35
CA ALA A 61 -1.49 -9.93 -6.96
C ALA A 61 -1.36 -11.42 -6.62
N ARG A 62 -2.28 -12.27 -7.11
CA ARG A 62 -2.22 -13.74 -6.94
C ARG A 62 -0.94 -14.33 -7.55
N ILE A 63 -0.67 -14.00 -8.82
CA ILE A 63 0.54 -14.46 -9.53
C ILE A 63 1.80 -14.07 -8.75
N ARG A 64 1.87 -12.82 -8.27
CA ARG A 64 3.02 -12.35 -7.46
C ARG A 64 3.18 -13.14 -6.15
N GLN A 65 2.08 -13.46 -5.47
CA GLN A 65 2.11 -14.25 -4.24
C GLN A 65 2.58 -15.68 -4.50
N GLU A 66 2.10 -16.32 -5.57
CA GLU A 66 2.54 -17.65 -5.97
C GLU A 66 4.03 -17.69 -6.30
N LEU A 67 4.53 -16.74 -7.10
CA LEU A 67 5.95 -16.62 -7.40
C LEU A 67 6.78 -16.42 -6.12
N LYS A 68 6.30 -15.63 -5.17
CA LYS A 68 6.97 -15.45 -3.88
C LYS A 68 7.02 -16.76 -3.07
N ARG A 69 5.94 -17.55 -3.08
CA ARG A 69 5.87 -18.87 -2.43
C ARG A 69 6.83 -19.86 -3.07
N LYS A 70 6.87 -19.95 -4.41
CA LYS A 70 7.80 -20.80 -5.17
C LYS A 70 9.26 -20.47 -4.83
N ARG A 71 9.64 -19.19 -4.91
CA ARG A 71 11.00 -18.72 -4.54
C ARG A 71 11.36 -19.03 -3.09
N ALA A 72 10.41 -18.93 -2.15
CA ALA A 72 10.66 -19.27 -0.76
C ALA A 72 10.88 -20.79 -0.57
N LYS A 73 10.11 -21.63 -1.28
CA LYS A 73 10.28 -23.09 -1.29
C LYS A 73 11.64 -23.49 -1.86
N GLU A 74 12.04 -22.92 -2.99
CA GLU A 74 13.37 -23.14 -3.60
C GLU A 74 14.50 -22.78 -2.64
N ARG A 75 14.43 -21.61 -1.98
CA ARG A 75 15.41 -21.20 -0.97
C ARG A 75 15.51 -22.17 0.21
N ARG A 76 14.37 -22.71 0.67
CA ARG A 76 14.34 -23.71 1.74
C ARG A 76 14.98 -25.02 1.30
N ASN A 77 14.66 -25.49 0.09
CA ASN A 77 15.20 -26.73 -0.47
C ASN A 77 16.71 -26.65 -0.72
N ARG A 78 17.26 -25.48 -1.08
CA ARG A 78 18.72 -25.28 -1.23
C ARG A 78 19.51 -25.28 0.08
N LYS A 79 18.85 -25.04 1.20
CA LYS A 79 19.48 -25.00 2.54
C LYS A 79 19.43 -26.35 3.25
N LYS A 80 18.67 -27.31 2.71
CA LYS A 80 18.53 -28.67 3.23
C LYS A 80 19.45 -29.58 2.45
#